data_AF-A0A1Q3SER4-F1
#
_entry.id   AF-A0A1Q3SER4-F1
#
_cell.length_a   1.000
_cell.length_b   1.000
_cell.length_c   1.000
_cell.angle_alpha   90.00
_cell.angle_beta   90.00
_cell.angle_gamma   90.00
#
_symmetry.space_group_name_H-M   'P 1'
#
loop_
_entity.id
_entity.type
_entity.pdbx_description
1 polymer ?
#
loop_
_entity_poly.entity_id
_entity_poly.type
_entity_poly.pdbx_seq_one_letter_code
_entity_poly.pdbx_strand_id
1 'polypeptide(L)'
;MDYLARYTNGEYRQVWEELLKLGPEIRQGDLYAQAEAVARETMRRVKTNLETLVERLKTLNYNFEYPPLVPLDLTESKKVADLDQKYGPLPLSIKIFFEEVGQVNFMGSHPKLCEYTPSPSLEGMSEKINSTYQKHFGEVPEPDLSSSVNPTLGLLFQLMQETAKGAVTNDNPERMTKLIAFAQDLAGNLSLQVGPMPGINSTPPKPKEKEPDVLADPLVFDTHLLEIDPNLEETDEEGYKDPETGLYIFEVAPDAYFKSNYSGGGPIEFLFPDFAIDGKLRCDGYDYGYFVDYLRECFEWGGFPGLKDSKKPPLKELEFLTKDLLPF
;
A
#
# COMPACT_ATOMS: atom_id res chain seq x y z
N MET A 1 -31.48 -11.95 20.94
CA MET A 1 -30.76 -10.66 21.02
C MET A 1 -30.82 -10.07 19.63
N ASP A 2 -30.99 -8.75 19.48
CA ASP A 2 -30.98 -8.08 18.17
C ASP A 2 -29.77 -7.16 18.12
N TYR A 3 -28.68 -7.65 17.52
CA TYR A 3 -27.43 -6.89 17.43
C TYR A 3 -27.55 -5.64 16.56
N LEU A 4 -28.34 -5.69 15.49
CA LEU A 4 -28.52 -4.55 14.60
C LEU A 4 -29.28 -3.41 15.28
N ALA A 5 -30.35 -3.73 16.00
CA ALA A 5 -31.11 -2.72 16.76
C ALA A 5 -30.23 -2.02 17.81
N ARG A 6 -29.37 -2.77 18.51
CA ARG A 6 -28.41 -2.19 19.47
C ARG A 6 -27.37 -1.33 18.80
N TYR A 7 -26.79 -1.82 17.71
CA TYR A 7 -25.78 -1.11 16.93
C TYR A 7 -26.33 0.23 16.42
N THR A 8 -27.50 0.22 15.79
CA THR A 8 -28.15 1.44 15.27
C THR A 8 -28.55 2.43 16.37
N ASN A 9 -28.78 1.95 17.60
CA ASN A 9 -29.05 2.76 18.78
C ASN A 9 -27.79 3.28 19.51
N GLY A 10 -26.59 3.06 18.96
CA GLY A 10 -25.35 3.68 19.45
C GLY A 10 -24.40 2.75 20.20
N GLU A 11 -24.74 1.47 20.36
CA GLU A 11 -23.86 0.48 21.01
C GLU A 11 -22.77 -0.04 20.04
N TYR A 12 -22.11 0.86 19.30
CA TYR A 12 -21.23 0.53 18.19
C TYR A 12 -20.07 -0.40 18.61
N ARG A 13 -19.22 0.05 19.54
CA ARG A 13 -18.07 -0.73 20.01
C ARG A 13 -18.50 -1.97 20.79
N GLN A 14 -19.52 -1.85 21.63
CA GLN A 14 -20.01 -2.94 22.47
C GLN A 14 -20.54 -4.11 21.63
N VAL A 15 -21.32 -3.83 20.58
CA VAL A 15 -21.82 -4.87 19.66
C VAL A 15 -20.66 -5.55 18.93
N TRP A 16 -19.67 -4.80 18.43
CA TRP A 16 -18.49 -5.37 17.77
C TRP A 16 -17.66 -6.24 18.73
N GLU A 17 -17.43 -5.79 19.96
CA GLU A 17 -16.71 -6.57 20.98
C GLU A 17 -17.41 -7.88 21.33
N GLU A 18 -18.75 -7.87 21.42
CA GLU A 18 -19.55 -9.07 21.68
C GLU A 18 -19.50 -10.04 20.50
N LEU A 19 -19.72 -9.56 19.27
CA LEU A 19 -19.67 -10.38 18.07
C LEU A 19 -18.27 -10.96 17.83
N LEU A 20 -17.21 -10.21 18.15
CA LEU A 20 -15.84 -10.69 18.05
C LEU A 20 -15.56 -11.84 19.03
N LYS A 21 -16.08 -11.76 20.27
CA LYS A 21 -15.93 -12.81 21.29
C LYS A 21 -16.61 -14.13 20.90
N LEU A 22 -17.65 -14.08 20.06
CA LEU A 22 -18.32 -15.29 19.55
C LEU A 22 -17.47 -16.03 18.52
N GLY A 23 -16.48 -15.36 17.90
CA GLY A 23 -15.54 -15.98 16.97
C GLY A 23 -16.24 -16.77 15.85
N PRO A 24 -15.87 -18.03 15.56
CA PRO A 24 -16.47 -18.81 14.49
C PRO A 24 -17.98 -19.09 14.63
N GLU A 25 -18.54 -18.97 15.84
CA GLU A 25 -19.98 -19.19 16.07
C GLU A 25 -20.84 -18.19 15.28
N ILE A 26 -20.28 -17.01 14.93
CA ILE A 26 -21.00 -16.02 14.12
C ILE A 26 -21.37 -16.52 12.73
N ARG A 27 -20.84 -17.66 12.26
CA ARG A 27 -21.19 -18.26 10.96
C ARG A 27 -22.37 -19.24 11.03
N GLN A 28 -23.07 -19.33 12.17
CA GLN A 28 -24.14 -20.30 12.38
C GLN A 28 -25.53 -19.66 12.43
N GLY A 29 -26.47 -20.22 11.68
CA GLY A 29 -27.91 -19.92 11.78
C GLY A 29 -28.24 -18.43 11.76
N ASP A 30 -29.14 -18.02 12.65
CA ASP A 30 -29.62 -16.63 12.77
C ASP A 30 -28.51 -15.64 13.20
N LEU A 31 -27.42 -16.13 13.82
CA LEU A 31 -26.32 -15.27 14.26
C LEU A 31 -25.54 -14.72 13.07
N TYR A 32 -25.39 -15.50 11.99
CA TYR A 32 -24.76 -15.04 10.75
C TYR A 32 -25.50 -13.87 10.13
N ALA A 33 -26.83 -13.99 10.00
CA ALA A 33 -27.65 -12.91 9.45
C ALA A 33 -27.55 -11.62 10.28
N GLN A 34 -27.44 -11.74 11.61
CA GLN A 34 -27.26 -10.59 12.49
C GLN A 34 -25.86 -9.97 12.39
N ALA A 35 -24.80 -10.79 12.40
CA ALA A 35 -23.43 -10.33 12.25
C ALA A 35 -23.22 -9.65 10.89
N GLU A 36 -23.74 -10.24 9.81
CA GLU A 36 -23.72 -9.67 8.47
C GLU A 36 -24.46 -8.34 8.43
N ALA A 37 -25.65 -8.24 9.04
CA ALA A 37 -26.39 -6.99 9.06
C ALA A 37 -25.66 -5.86 9.80
N VAL A 38 -25.00 -6.17 10.93
CA VAL A 38 -24.16 -5.19 11.65
C VAL A 38 -22.97 -4.77 10.82
N ALA A 39 -22.26 -5.72 10.20
CA ALA A 39 -21.11 -5.42 9.37
C ALA A 39 -21.50 -4.59 8.14
N ARG A 40 -22.63 -4.88 7.47
CA ARG A 40 -23.15 -4.07 6.36
C ARG A 40 -23.50 -2.65 6.79
N GLU A 41 -24.21 -2.48 7.90
CA GLU A 41 -24.52 -1.13 8.42
C GLU A 41 -23.25 -0.37 8.81
N THR A 42 -22.25 -1.06 9.37
CA THR A 42 -20.93 -0.49 9.67
C THR A 42 -20.26 0.02 8.39
N MET A 43 -20.18 -0.82 7.35
CA MET A 43 -19.47 -0.47 6.11
C MET A 43 -20.21 0.60 5.29
N ARG A 44 -21.53 0.69 5.39
CA ARG A 44 -22.29 1.82 4.81
C ARG A 44 -21.92 3.15 5.47
N ARG A 45 -21.78 3.18 6.80
CA ARG A 45 -21.33 4.37 7.54
C ARG A 45 -19.89 4.73 7.17
N VAL A 46 -19.01 3.74 7.09
CA VAL A 46 -17.63 3.90 6.60
C VAL A 46 -17.63 4.52 5.21
N LYS A 47 -18.42 3.99 4.26
CA LYS A 47 -18.54 4.54 2.91
C LYS A 47 -18.96 6.02 2.93
N THR A 48 -20.02 6.35 3.66
CA THR A 48 -20.48 7.75 3.78
C THR A 48 -19.41 8.66 4.37
N ASN A 49 -18.65 8.17 5.36
CA ASN A 49 -17.53 8.92 5.92
C ASN A 49 -16.40 9.09 4.91
N LEU A 50 -16.07 8.07 4.11
CA LEU A 50 -15.05 8.16 3.06
C LEU A 50 -15.46 9.17 2.00
N GLU A 51 -16.70 9.11 1.50
CA GLU A 51 -17.25 10.07 0.54
C GLU A 51 -17.14 11.50 1.09
N THR A 52 -17.46 11.67 2.39
CA THR A 52 -17.32 12.95 3.09
C THR A 52 -15.87 13.43 3.17
N LEU A 53 -14.94 12.54 3.53
CA LEU A 53 -13.51 12.85 3.59
C LEU A 53 -12.96 13.23 2.21
N VAL A 54 -13.33 12.50 1.15
CA VAL A 54 -12.90 12.79 -0.22
C VAL A 54 -13.30 14.21 -0.64
N GLU A 55 -14.56 14.61 -0.42
CA GLU A 55 -15.02 15.96 -0.77
C GLU A 55 -14.33 17.05 0.07
N ARG A 56 -14.07 16.78 1.35
CA ARG A 56 -13.34 17.70 2.24
C ARG A 56 -11.87 17.83 1.83
N LEU A 57 -11.21 16.72 1.47
CA LEU A 57 -9.84 16.71 0.99
C LEU A 57 -9.71 17.50 -0.31
N LYS A 58 -10.64 17.34 -1.26
CA LYS A 58 -10.72 18.21 -2.45
C LYS A 58 -10.87 19.68 -2.08
N THR A 59 -11.69 20.00 -1.08
CA THR A 59 -11.87 21.39 -0.59
C THR A 59 -10.57 21.97 0.00
N LEU A 60 -9.74 21.13 0.61
CA LEU A 60 -8.41 21.51 1.09
C LEU A 60 -7.35 21.58 -0.02
N ASN A 61 -7.71 21.30 -1.28
CA ASN A 61 -6.78 21.14 -2.41
C ASN A 61 -5.79 19.98 -2.21
N TYR A 62 -6.25 18.89 -1.60
CA TYR A 62 -5.50 17.63 -1.58
C TYR A 62 -5.38 17.08 -3.01
N ASN A 63 -4.17 16.73 -3.41
CA ASN A 63 -3.89 16.17 -4.73
C ASN A 63 -3.76 14.65 -4.64
N PHE A 64 -4.82 13.92 -4.98
CA PHE A 64 -4.81 12.47 -5.03
C PHE A 64 -3.96 11.95 -6.20
N GLU A 65 -3.14 10.93 -5.94
CA GLU A 65 -2.36 10.24 -6.98
C GLU A 65 -3.26 9.27 -7.78
N TYR A 66 -4.18 8.62 -7.08
CA TYR A 66 -5.11 7.63 -7.64
C TYR A 66 -6.56 8.05 -7.38
N PRO A 67 -7.54 7.48 -8.11
CA PRO A 67 -8.95 7.65 -7.76
C PRO A 67 -9.19 7.24 -6.30
N PRO A 68 -9.72 8.14 -5.45
CA PRO A 68 -9.70 7.90 -4.00
C PRO A 68 -10.73 6.87 -3.53
N LEU A 69 -11.78 6.65 -4.32
CA LEU A 69 -12.80 5.63 -4.08
C LEU A 69 -13.21 5.00 -5.40
N VAL A 70 -13.12 3.67 -5.47
CA VAL A 70 -13.45 2.89 -6.67
C VAL A 70 -14.36 1.73 -6.26
N PRO A 71 -15.63 1.68 -6.67
CA PRO A 71 -16.48 0.51 -6.48
C PRO A 71 -15.92 -0.68 -7.24
N LEU A 72 -16.08 -1.90 -6.70
CA LEU A 72 -15.66 -3.10 -7.43
C LEU A 72 -16.51 -3.32 -8.67
N ASP A 73 -15.86 -3.67 -9.76
CA ASP A 73 -16.55 -4.18 -10.94
C ASP A 73 -16.97 -5.64 -10.77
N LEU A 74 -17.63 -6.22 -11.78
CA LEU A 74 -18.08 -7.61 -11.75
C LEU A 74 -16.92 -8.61 -11.68
N THR A 75 -15.75 -8.27 -12.25
CA THR A 75 -14.56 -9.11 -12.27
C THR A 75 -13.95 -9.16 -10.88
N GLU A 76 -13.76 -8.00 -10.24
CA GLU A 76 -13.20 -7.86 -8.91
C GLU A 76 -14.13 -8.45 -7.85
N SER A 77 -15.43 -8.19 -7.96
CA SER A 77 -16.44 -8.81 -7.08
C SER A 77 -16.39 -10.34 -7.15
N LYS A 78 -16.19 -10.88 -8.36
CA LYS A 78 -16.04 -12.32 -8.56
C LYS A 78 -14.73 -12.82 -7.94
N LYS A 79 -13.62 -12.09 -8.05
CA LYS A 79 -12.35 -12.47 -7.39
C LYS A 79 -12.54 -12.63 -5.88
N VAL A 80 -13.17 -11.65 -5.22
CA VAL A 80 -13.45 -11.71 -3.77
C VAL A 80 -14.33 -12.92 -3.42
N ALA A 81 -15.36 -13.20 -4.22
CA ALA A 81 -16.25 -14.34 -4.02
C ALA A 81 -15.54 -15.70 -4.23
N ASP A 82 -14.71 -15.80 -5.28
CA ASP A 82 -13.93 -17.00 -5.59
C ASP A 82 -12.91 -17.29 -4.47
N LEU A 83 -12.31 -16.25 -3.87
CA LEU A 83 -11.42 -16.38 -2.72
C LEU A 83 -12.14 -16.98 -1.50
N ASP A 84 -13.26 -16.36 -1.12
CA ASP A 84 -14.11 -16.78 0.02
C ASP A 84 -14.63 -18.22 -0.15
N GLN A 85 -14.92 -18.63 -1.40
CA GLN A 85 -15.43 -19.97 -1.70
C GLN A 85 -14.32 -21.04 -1.82
N LYS A 86 -13.21 -20.73 -2.50
CA LYS A 86 -12.17 -21.72 -2.86
C LYS A 86 -11.22 -22.01 -1.70
N TYR A 87 -10.85 -20.98 -0.94
CA TYR A 87 -9.79 -21.07 0.07
C TYR A 87 -10.33 -20.95 1.51
N GLY A 88 -11.62 -20.69 1.65
CA GLY A 88 -12.34 -20.59 2.91
C GLY A 88 -12.70 -19.13 3.24
N PRO A 89 -13.51 -18.92 4.29
CA PRO A 89 -14.15 -17.64 4.50
C PRO A 89 -13.14 -16.53 4.83
N LEU A 90 -13.37 -15.35 4.26
CA LEU A 90 -12.74 -14.12 4.68
C LEU A 90 -13.39 -13.61 5.98
N PRO A 91 -12.67 -12.87 6.85
CA PRO A 91 -13.30 -12.12 7.92
C PRO A 91 -14.48 -11.30 7.40
N LEU A 92 -15.60 -11.33 8.13
CA LEU A 92 -16.88 -10.83 7.61
C LEU A 92 -16.83 -9.34 7.27
N SER A 93 -16.12 -8.55 8.09
CA SER A 93 -15.89 -7.12 7.89
C SER A 93 -15.14 -6.82 6.59
N ILE A 94 -14.08 -7.57 6.27
CA ILE A 94 -13.25 -7.37 5.08
C ILE A 94 -14.04 -7.69 3.82
N LYS A 95 -14.75 -8.83 3.81
CA LYS A 95 -15.62 -9.20 2.70
C LYS A 95 -16.67 -8.10 2.43
N ILE A 96 -17.37 -7.67 3.47
CA ILE A 96 -18.44 -6.68 3.35
C ILE A 96 -17.90 -5.28 3.03
N PHE A 97 -16.69 -4.95 3.46
CA PHE A 97 -16.02 -3.71 3.05
C PHE A 97 -15.88 -3.65 1.53
N PHE A 98 -15.33 -4.71 0.92
CA PHE A 98 -15.20 -4.76 -0.53
C PHE A 98 -16.56 -4.72 -1.26
N GLU A 99 -17.59 -5.36 -0.71
CA GLU A 99 -18.94 -5.35 -1.29
C GLU A 99 -19.63 -3.97 -1.21
N GLU A 100 -19.55 -3.27 -0.07
CA GLU A 100 -20.28 -2.02 0.16
C GLU A 100 -19.46 -0.78 -0.25
N VAL A 101 -18.15 -0.78 0.04
CA VAL A 101 -17.22 0.35 -0.19
C VAL A 101 -16.48 0.20 -1.51
N GLY A 102 -15.91 -0.98 -1.77
CA GLY A 102 -14.95 -1.20 -2.85
C GLY A 102 -13.52 -0.95 -2.41
N GLN A 103 -12.80 -0.09 -3.13
CA GLN A 103 -11.41 0.28 -2.87
C GLN A 103 -11.32 1.73 -2.39
N VAL A 104 -10.34 2.00 -1.53
CA VAL A 104 -9.98 3.35 -1.07
C VAL A 104 -8.48 3.57 -1.24
N ASN A 105 -8.09 4.73 -1.76
CA ASN A 105 -6.67 5.08 -1.88
C ASN A 105 -6.46 6.59 -1.70
N PHE A 106 -6.01 6.99 -0.52
CA PHE A 106 -5.73 8.39 -0.20
C PHE A 106 -4.26 8.78 -0.46
N MET A 107 -3.45 7.93 -1.13
CA MET A 107 -2.11 8.33 -1.54
C MET A 107 -2.18 9.59 -2.41
N GLY A 108 -1.29 10.53 -2.11
CA GLY A 108 -1.36 11.87 -2.67
C GLY A 108 -0.69 12.88 -1.76
N SER A 109 -0.73 14.15 -2.18
CA SER A 109 0.01 15.23 -1.54
C SER A 109 -0.86 16.38 -1.08
N HIS A 110 -0.49 16.93 0.08
CA HIS A 110 -0.97 18.19 0.61
C HIS A 110 0.04 18.75 1.63
N PRO A 111 0.41 20.04 1.57
CA PRO A 111 1.53 20.63 2.34
C PRO A 111 1.49 20.48 3.87
N LYS A 112 0.36 20.07 4.43
CA LYS A 112 0.20 19.88 5.88
C LYS A 112 -0.20 18.46 6.28
N LEU A 113 -0.69 17.65 5.33
CA LEU A 113 -1.28 16.35 5.65
C LEU A 113 -0.36 15.22 5.19
N CYS A 114 0.18 15.28 3.98
CA CYS A 114 0.99 14.22 3.39
C CYS A 114 1.92 14.81 2.32
N GLU A 115 3.23 14.57 2.40
CA GLU A 115 4.20 15.07 1.41
C GLU A 115 4.56 14.03 0.35
N TYR A 116 3.58 13.22 -0.10
CA TYR A 116 3.85 12.21 -1.14
C TYR A 116 4.39 12.84 -2.42
N THR A 117 5.59 12.44 -2.81
CA THR A 117 6.14 12.69 -4.14
C THR A 117 6.10 11.37 -4.91
N PRO A 118 5.36 11.27 -6.03
CA PRO A 118 5.33 10.04 -6.81
C PRO A 118 6.74 9.70 -7.30
N SER A 119 7.11 8.42 -7.20
CA SER A 119 8.26 7.90 -7.95
C SER A 119 8.05 8.18 -9.45
N PRO A 120 9.08 8.62 -10.19
CA PRO A 120 8.92 8.89 -11.62
C PRO A 120 8.39 7.64 -12.33
N SER A 121 7.40 7.80 -13.21
CA SER A 121 6.83 6.70 -14.01
C SER A 121 7.93 5.96 -14.79
N LEU A 122 7.71 4.69 -15.17
CA LEU A 122 8.68 3.94 -15.99
C LEU A 122 9.06 4.68 -17.29
N GLU A 123 8.11 5.41 -17.89
CA GLU A 123 8.33 6.28 -19.05
C GLU A 123 9.19 7.50 -18.67
N GLY A 124 8.88 8.16 -17.56
CA GLY A 124 9.70 9.26 -17.05
C GLY A 124 11.10 8.82 -16.60
N MET A 125 11.25 7.60 -16.09
CA MET A 125 12.54 6.97 -15.82
C MET A 125 13.28 6.72 -17.13
N SER A 126 12.62 6.17 -18.16
CA SER A 126 13.21 5.93 -19.48
C SER A 126 13.70 7.21 -20.14
N GLU A 127 12.89 8.27 -20.15
CA GLU A 127 13.29 9.59 -20.65
C GLU A 127 14.50 10.15 -19.91
N LYS A 128 14.52 10.01 -18.58
CA LYS A 128 15.66 10.45 -17.74
C LYS A 128 16.90 9.60 -17.98
N ILE A 129 16.78 8.28 -18.12
CA ILE A 129 17.90 7.38 -18.46
C ILE A 129 18.48 7.75 -19.84
N ASN A 130 17.60 7.89 -20.84
CA ASN A 130 17.99 8.19 -22.22
C ASN A 130 18.65 9.56 -22.34
N SER A 131 18.04 10.61 -21.75
CA SER A 131 18.60 11.96 -21.78
C SER A 131 19.94 12.08 -21.04
N THR A 132 20.06 11.41 -19.89
CA THR A 132 21.32 11.37 -19.12
C THR A 132 22.40 10.60 -19.89
N TYR A 133 22.04 9.49 -20.55
CA TYR A 133 23.00 8.71 -21.34
C TYR A 133 23.47 9.53 -22.55
N GLN A 134 22.54 10.17 -23.25
CA GLN A 134 22.84 11.00 -24.41
C GLN A 134 23.78 12.15 -24.08
N LYS A 135 23.61 12.77 -22.92
CA LYS A 135 24.50 13.82 -22.40
C LYS A 135 25.95 13.36 -22.21
N HIS A 136 26.17 12.11 -21.79
CA HIS A 136 27.50 11.60 -21.45
C HIS A 136 28.18 10.79 -22.57
N PHE A 137 27.39 10.11 -23.40
CA PHE A 137 27.89 9.12 -24.37
C PHE A 137 27.37 9.30 -25.80
N GLY A 138 26.38 10.17 -26.04
CA GLY A 138 25.86 10.44 -27.39
C GLY A 138 24.67 9.55 -27.77
N GLU A 139 24.81 8.68 -28.77
CA GLU A 139 23.68 7.85 -29.21
C GLU A 139 23.34 6.77 -28.19
N VAL A 140 22.05 6.66 -27.83
CA VAL A 140 21.56 5.62 -26.93
C VAL A 140 21.55 4.29 -27.68
N PRO A 141 22.21 3.23 -27.18
CA PRO A 141 22.21 1.93 -27.83
C PRO A 141 20.81 1.32 -27.84
N GLU A 142 20.48 0.58 -28.90
CA GLU A 142 19.23 -0.18 -28.94
C GLU A 142 19.26 -1.27 -27.84
N PRO A 143 18.19 -1.40 -27.04
CA PRO A 143 18.16 -2.36 -25.94
C PRO A 143 18.18 -3.80 -26.47
N ASP A 144 19.03 -4.65 -25.91
CA ASP A 144 18.99 -6.09 -26.16
C ASP A 144 17.76 -6.71 -25.47
N LEU A 145 16.70 -6.94 -26.24
CA LEU A 145 15.40 -7.45 -25.77
C LEU A 145 15.40 -8.94 -25.40
N SER A 146 16.55 -9.63 -25.46
CA SER A 146 16.59 -11.09 -25.30
C SER A 146 16.35 -11.61 -23.88
N SER A 147 16.34 -10.75 -22.85
CA SER A 147 16.26 -11.18 -21.45
C SER A 147 15.33 -10.37 -20.52
N SER A 148 14.67 -9.31 -21.00
CA SER A 148 13.75 -8.51 -20.17
C SER A 148 12.40 -8.29 -20.85
N VAL A 149 11.31 -8.55 -20.13
CA VAL A 149 9.93 -8.29 -20.58
C VAL A 149 9.66 -6.79 -20.82
N ASN A 150 10.55 -5.90 -20.35
CA ASN A 150 10.45 -4.44 -20.47
C ASN A 150 11.75 -3.79 -21.02
N PRO A 151 11.71 -3.07 -22.17
CA PRO A 151 12.87 -2.46 -22.81
C PRO A 151 13.64 -1.45 -21.94
N THR A 152 12.95 -0.72 -21.06
CA THR A 152 13.55 0.30 -20.17
C THR A 152 14.41 -0.37 -19.07
N LEU A 153 13.92 -1.48 -18.51
CA LEU A 153 14.68 -2.27 -17.55
C LEU A 153 15.84 -2.99 -18.24
N GLY A 154 15.63 -3.51 -19.46
CA GLY A 154 16.68 -4.10 -20.28
C GLY A 154 17.84 -3.12 -20.53
N LEU A 155 17.53 -1.88 -20.91
CA LEU A 155 18.54 -0.83 -21.07
C LEU A 155 19.26 -0.52 -19.75
N LEU A 156 18.53 -0.35 -18.64
CA LEU A 156 19.14 -0.11 -17.33
C LEU A 156 20.08 -1.25 -16.90
N PHE A 157 19.67 -2.51 -17.09
CA PHE A 157 20.50 -3.68 -16.78
C PHE A 157 21.73 -3.78 -17.69
N GLN A 158 21.57 -3.54 -18.99
CA GLN A 158 22.68 -3.50 -19.94
C GLN A 158 23.69 -2.41 -19.57
N LEU A 159 23.20 -1.23 -19.19
CA LEU A 159 24.02 -0.11 -18.71
C LEU A 159 24.77 -0.46 -17.42
N MET A 160 24.09 -1.06 -16.43
CA MET A 160 24.74 -1.52 -15.20
C MET A 160 25.80 -2.59 -15.49
N GLN A 161 25.54 -3.52 -16.41
CA GLN A 161 26.51 -4.56 -16.81
C GLN A 161 27.72 -3.97 -17.55
N GLU A 162 27.55 -2.98 -18.42
CA GLU A 162 28.68 -2.29 -19.07
C GLU A 162 29.54 -1.53 -18.07
N THR A 163 28.89 -0.87 -17.10
CA THR A 163 29.56 -0.15 -16.01
C THR A 163 30.37 -1.12 -15.14
N ALA A 164 29.79 -2.28 -14.80
CA ALA A 164 30.47 -3.33 -14.04
C ALA A 164 31.62 -4.00 -14.83
N LYS A 165 31.44 -4.24 -16.14
CA LYS A 165 32.50 -4.79 -17.01
C LYS A 165 33.67 -3.82 -17.17
N GLY A 166 33.39 -2.52 -17.32
CA GLY A 166 34.42 -1.48 -17.38
C GLY A 166 35.25 -1.36 -16.10
N ALA A 167 34.67 -1.64 -14.92
CA ALA A 167 35.37 -1.63 -13.64
C ALA A 167 36.34 -2.82 -13.47
N VAL A 168 36.13 -3.91 -14.22
CA VAL A 168 36.95 -5.13 -14.16
C VAL A 168 38.09 -5.12 -15.19
N THR A 169 37.93 -4.42 -16.31
CA THR A 169 38.97 -4.29 -17.35
C THR A 169 39.44 -2.84 -17.46
N ASN A 170 40.60 -2.55 -16.86
CA ASN A 170 41.20 -1.23 -16.66
C ASN A 170 41.69 -0.52 -17.95
N ASP A 171 40.97 -0.66 -19.08
CA ASP A 171 41.50 -0.36 -20.41
C ASP A 171 41.15 1.04 -20.95
N ASN A 172 40.37 1.87 -20.23
CA ASN A 172 40.12 3.26 -20.65
C ASN A 172 39.73 4.22 -19.50
N PRO A 173 40.68 4.97 -18.90
CA PRO A 173 40.44 5.86 -17.76
C PRO A 173 39.51 7.05 -18.09
N GLU A 174 39.47 7.52 -19.33
CA GLU A 174 38.54 8.58 -19.75
C GLU A 174 37.09 8.06 -19.79
N ARG A 175 36.88 6.84 -20.29
CA ARG A 175 35.57 6.19 -20.30
C ARG A 175 35.06 5.92 -18.88
N MET A 176 35.95 5.52 -17.98
CA MET A 176 35.62 5.32 -16.56
C MET A 176 35.16 6.61 -15.88
N THR A 177 35.84 7.73 -16.16
CA THR A 177 35.46 9.05 -15.63
C THR A 177 34.08 9.47 -16.13
N LYS A 178 33.76 9.23 -17.41
CA LYS A 178 32.43 9.49 -17.96
C LYS A 178 31.34 8.59 -17.37
N LEU A 179 31.62 7.31 -17.12
CA LEU A 179 30.70 6.37 -16.47
C LEU A 179 30.39 6.75 -15.02
N ILE A 180 31.39 7.19 -14.26
CA ILE A 180 31.18 7.70 -12.90
C ILE A 180 30.30 8.95 -12.92
N ALA A 181 30.60 9.91 -13.82
CA ALA A 181 29.81 11.14 -13.95
C ALA A 181 28.37 10.85 -14.40
N PHE A 182 28.19 9.92 -15.34
CA PHE A 182 26.87 9.45 -15.78
C PHE A 182 26.09 8.80 -14.63
N ALA A 183 26.69 7.88 -13.87
CA ALA A 183 26.04 7.21 -12.75
C ALA A 183 25.61 8.22 -11.67
N GLN A 184 26.41 9.25 -11.42
CA GLN A 184 26.09 10.32 -10.47
C GLN A 184 24.93 11.20 -10.97
N ASP A 185 24.94 11.60 -12.25
CA ASP A 185 23.87 12.42 -12.85
C ASP A 185 22.56 11.64 -12.93
N LEU A 186 22.64 10.34 -13.27
CA LEU A 186 21.48 9.45 -13.35
C LEU A 186 20.83 9.21 -11.99
N ALA A 187 21.66 8.99 -10.97
CA ALA A 187 21.21 8.87 -9.58
C ALA A 187 20.46 10.12 -9.11
N GLY A 188 21.01 11.31 -9.41
CA GLY A 188 20.38 12.58 -9.09
C GLY A 188 19.07 12.80 -9.84
N ASN A 189 19.01 12.40 -11.12
CA ASN A 189 17.83 12.62 -11.96
C ASN A 189 16.67 11.64 -11.64
N LEU A 190 16.99 10.40 -11.27
CA LEU A 190 16.01 9.36 -10.94
C LEU A 190 15.69 9.26 -9.45
N SER A 191 16.36 10.05 -8.60
CA SER A 191 16.29 9.91 -7.15
C SER A 191 16.67 8.48 -6.68
N LEU A 192 17.48 7.76 -7.47
CA LEU A 192 17.89 6.38 -7.18
C LEU A 192 19.19 6.35 -6.36
N GLN A 193 19.28 5.46 -5.38
CA GLN A 193 20.51 5.21 -4.65
C GLN A 193 21.50 4.41 -5.50
N VAL A 194 22.72 4.91 -5.70
CA VAL A 194 23.82 4.12 -6.30
C VAL A 194 24.52 3.38 -5.18
N GLY A 195 24.36 2.06 -5.12
CA GLY A 195 25.13 1.20 -4.23
C GLY A 195 26.65 1.23 -4.56
N PRO A 196 27.51 0.71 -3.69
CA PRO A 196 28.95 0.73 -3.93
C PRO A 196 29.30 -0.08 -5.19
N MET A 197 29.93 0.58 -6.17
CA MET A 197 30.53 -0.11 -7.31
C MET A 197 31.84 -0.81 -6.89
N PRO A 198 32.14 -2.00 -7.47
CA PRO A 198 33.39 -2.70 -7.16
C PRO A 198 34.60 -1.82 -7.49
N GLY A 199 35.41 -1.48 -6.48
CA GLY A 199 36.69 -0.77 -6.66
C GLY A 199 36.75 0.70 -6.20
N ILE A 200 35.66 1.29 -5.69
CA ILE A 200 35.66 2.67 -5.14
C ILE A 200 35.43 2.60 -3.62
N ASN A 201 36.51 2.71 -2.83
CA ASN A 201 36.50 2.62 -1.35
C ASN A 201 36.01 3.88 -0.62
N SER A 202 35.20 4.71 -1.28
CA SER A 202 34.54 5.84 -0.62
C SER A 202 33.11 5.90 -1.10
N THR A 203 32.20 5.33 -0.31
CA THR A 203 30.80 5.72 -0.34
C THR A 203 30.73 7.22 -0.07
N PRO A 204 30.17 8.03 -0.99
CA PRO A 204 29.74 9.37 -0.60
C PRO A 204 28.80 9.17 0.60
N PRO A 205 28.96 9.93 1.70
CA PRO A 205 28.02 9.84 2.80
C PRO A 205 26.62 10.07 2.23
N LYS A 206 25.68 9.16 2.53
CA LYS A 206 24.25 9.36 2.28
C LYS A 206 23.96 10.84 2.57
N PRO A 207 23.46 11.65 1.62
CA PRO A 207 22.57 12.71 2.04
C PRO A 207 21.49 11.96 2.81
N LYS A 208 21.49 12.08 4.14
CA LYS A 208 20.31 11.68 4.91
C LYS A 208 19.25 12.63 4.41
N GLU A 209 18.50 12.25 3.37
CA GLU A 209 17.13 12.74 3.27
C GLU A 209 16.55 12.40 4.62
N LYS A 210 16.29 13.46 5.38
CA LYS A 210 15.86 13.34 6.75
C LYS A 210 14.50 12.65 6.63
N GLU A 211 14.45 11.36 6.97
CA GLU A 211 13.18 10.64 7.10
C GLU A 211 12.21 11.60 7.79
N PRO A 212 11.01 11.79 7.23
CA PRO A 212 10.09 12.76 7.77
C PRO A 212 9.88 12.39 9.24
N ASP A 213 9.84 13.40 10.10
CA ASP A 213 9.72 13.16 11.55
C ASP A 213 8.40 12.40 11.88
N VAL A 214 7.48 12.29 10.91
CA VAL A 214 6.18 11.59 10.95
C VAL A 214 5.84 11.06 9.55
N LEU A 215 5.44 9.79 9.44
CA LEU A 215 4.78 9.26 8.24
C LEU A 215 3.28 9.50 8.36
N ALA A 216 2.64 10.11 7.37
CA ALA A 216 1.21 10.42 7.44
C ALA A 216 0.31 9.17 7.33
N ASP A 217 0.83 8.13 6.66
CA ASP A 217 0.16 6.84 6.44
C ASP A 217 -1.27 7.00 5.88
N PRO A 218 -1.45 7.60 4.67
CA PRO A 218 -2.77 7.77 4.08
C PRO A 218 -3.52 6.43 3.96
N LEU A 219 -4.83 6.46 4.23
CA LEU A 219 -5.70 5.29 4.17
C LEU A 219 -5.69 4.70 2.74
N VAL A 220 -5.22 3.46 2.65
CA VAL A 220 -5.29 2.62 1.45
C VAL A 220 -5.91 1.29 1.85
N PHE A 221 -6.82 0.80 1.03
CA PHE A 221 -7.34 -0.56 1.07
C PHE A 221 -7.78 -0.92 -0.35
N ASP A 222 -7.06 -1.83 -1.00
CA ASP A 222 -7.17 -2.07 -2.44
C ASP A 222 -7.23 -3.58 -2.74
N THR A 223 -7.99 -3.92 -3.78
CA THR A 223 -8.15 -5.27 -4.31
C THR A 223 -7.09 -5.70 -5.32
N HIS A 224 -6.24 -4.79 -5.80
CA HIS A 224 -5.15 -5.11 -6.72
C HIS A 224 -4.13 -6.10 -6.14
N LEU A 225 -4.16 -6.29 -4.82
CA LEU A 225 -3.38 -7.28 -4.09
C LEU A 225 -4.12 -8.62 -3.88
N LEU A 226 -5.36 -8.79 -4.41
CA LEU A 226 -6.14 -10.04 -4.34
C LEU A 226 -5.67 -11.16 -5.28
N GLU A 227 -4.48 -11.05 -5.85
CA GLU A 227 -3.98 -12.09 -6.75
C GLU A 227 -3.38 -13.25 -5.96
N ILE A 228 -4.22 -14.25 -5.72
CA ILE A 228 -3.83 -15.56 -5.24
C ILE A 228 -3.60 -16.44 -6.46
N ASP A 229 -2.34 -16.81 -6.74
CA ASP A 229 -2.00 -17.63 -7.91
C ASP A 229 -2.87 -18.90 -7.92
N PRO A 230 -3.70 -19.12 -8.96
CA PRO A 230 -4.55 -20.30 -9.04
C PRO A 230 -3.78 -21.64 -9.01
N ASN A 231 -2.46 -21.62 -9.26
CA ASN A 231 -1.54 -22.75 -9.20
C ASN A 231 -0.82 -22.90 -7.84
N LEU A 232 -1.26 -22.19 -6.79
CA LEU A 232 -0.73 -22.26 -5.42
C LEU A 232 -0.58 -23.66 -4.79
N GLU A 233 -1.14 -24.70 -5.41
CA GLU A 233 -0.94 -26.09 -5.00
C GLU A 233 0.43 -26.67 -5.43
N GLU A 234 1.16 -26.02 -6.37
CA GLU A 234 2.39 -26.57 -6.96
C GLU A 234 3.71 -25.92 -6.49
N THR A 235 3.69 -24.78 -5.80
CA THR A 235 4.91 -24.10 -5.33
C THR A 235 4.77 -23.52 -3.92
N ASP A 236 5.05 -24.34 -2.92
CA ASP A 236 5.32 -23.98 -1.52
C ASP A 236 6.56 -23.07 -1.34
N GLU A 237 7.24 -22.69 -2.43
CA GLU A 237 8.43 -21.83 -2.45
C GLU A 237 8.14 -20.32 -2.57
N GLU A 238 6.90 -19.88 -2.85
CA GLU A 238 6.61 -18.46 -3.22
C GLU A 238 6.04 -17.54 -2.10
N GLY A 239 5.93 -17.98 -0.85
CA GLY A 239 5.72 -17.05 0.28
C GLY A 239 4.28 -16.56 0.56
N TYR A 240 3.25 -17.09 -0.10
CA TYR A 240 1.84 -16.73 0.13
C TYR A 240 1.18 -17.35 1.36
N LYS A 241 1.92 -18.16 2.13
CA LYS A 241 1.44 -18.78 3.37
C LYS A 241 2.33 -18.39 4.52
N ASP A 242 1.69 -18.09 5.64
CA ASP A 242 2.38 -17.84 6.89
C ASP A 242 3.07 -19.14 7.34
N PRO A 243 4.40 -19.12 7.54
CA PRO A 243 5.17 -20.34 7.81
C PRO A 243 4.84 -20.97 9.18
N GLU A 244 4.29 -20.19 10.11
CA GLU A 244 3.95 -20.67 11.45
C GLU A 244 2.57 -21.33 11.51
N THR A 245 1.59 -20.74 10.83
CA THR A 245 0.18 -21.15 10.90
C THR A 245 -0.27 -21.96 9.69
N GLY A 246 0.43 -21.87 8.56
CA GLY A 246 0.05 -22.45 7.28
C GLY A 246 -1.17 -21.78 6.61
N LEU A 247 -1.67 -20.70 7.20
CA LEU A 247 -2.75 -19.88 6.65
C LEU A 247 -2.23 -19.04 5.49
N TYR A 248 -3.12 -18.67 4.59
CA TYR A 248 -2.79 -17.77 3.50
C TYR A 248 -2.58 -16.35 4.03
N ILE A 249 -1.57 -15.67 3.51
CA ILE A 249 -1.31 -14.26 3.73
C ILE A 249 -2.04 -13.49 2.64
N PHE A 250 -2.76 -12.45 3.07
CA PHE A 250 -3.50 -11.60 2.17
C PHE A 250 -3.13 -10.13 2.39
N GLU A 251 -2.48 -9.51 1.41
CA GLU A 251 -2.07 -8.11 1.47
C GLU A 251 -3.24 -7.19 1.08
N VAL A 252 -3.51 -6.16 1.88
CA VAL A 252 -4.66 -5.26 1.69
C VAL A 252 -4.25 -3.81 1.47
N ALA A 253 -3.07 -3.42 1.90
CA ALA A 253 -2.55 -2.07 1.73
C ALA A 253 -1.03 -2.05 1.80
N PRO A 254 -0.36 -1.08 1.17
CA PRO A 254 1.05 -0.84 1.43
C PRO A 254 1.27 -0.32 2.87
N ASP A 255 2.49 -0.40 3.37
CA ASP A 255 2.87 0.24 4.62
C ASP A 255 3.05 1.77 4.50
N ALA A 256 3.28 2.42 5.64
CA ALA A 256 3.46 3.86 5.76
C ALA A 256 4.72 4.41 5.05
N TYR A 257 5.80 3.61 4.92
CA TYR A 257 7.01 3.99 4.20
C TYR A 257 6.74 4.00 2.70
N PHE A 258 6.13 2.94 2.17
CA PHE A 258 5.74 2.86 0.76
C PHE A 258 4.78 3.98 0.40
N LYS A 259 3.76 4.23 1.23
CA LYS A 259 2.81 5.34 1.07
C LYS A 259 3.46 6.73 1.13
N SER A 260 4.69 6.81 1.66
CA SER A 260 5.49 8.03 1.74
C SER A 260 6.67 8.04 0.74
N ASN A 261 6.69 7.09 -0.21
CA ASN A 261 7.73 6.91 -1.23
C ASN A 261 9.13 6.65 -0.65
N TYR A 262 9.20 6.04 0.54
CA TYR A 262 10.43 5.52 1.13
C TYR A 262 10.51 4.00 0.92
N SER A 263 11.72 3.51 0.68
CA SER A 263 11.96 2.06 0.64
C SER A 263 12.06 1.51 2.06
N GLY A 264 11.18 0.56 2.39
CA GLY A 264 11.13 -0.11 3.69
C GLY A 264 9.72 -0.62 3.97
N GLY A 265 9.60 -1.55 4.93
CA GLY A 265 8.34 -2.14 5.38
C GLY A 265 7.80 -3.24 4.46
N GLY A 266 7.01 -4.13 5.05
CA GLY A 266 6.13 -5.06 4.35
C GLY A 266 4.68 -4.58 4.38
N PRO A 267 3.83 -5.04 3.46
CA PRO A 267 2.45 -4.61 3.34
C PRO A 267 1.63 -4.88 4.61
N ILE A 268 0.53 -4.13 4.75
CA ILE A 268 -0.52 -4.47 5.69
C ILE A 268 -1.26 -5.68 5.14
N GLU A 269 -1.36 -6.72 5.96
CA GLU A 269 -1.88 -8.03 5.58
C GLU A 269 -2.85 -8.58 6.64
N PHE A 270 -3.62 -9.61 6.28
CA PHE A 270 -4.34 -10.46 7.23
C PHE A 270 -4.17 -11.94 6.87
N LEU A 271 -4.40 -12.83 7.84
CA LEU A 271 -4.38 -14.27 7.59
C LEU A 271 -5.77 -14.82 7.33
N PHE A 272 -5.88 -15.81 6.45
CA PHE A 272 -7.15 -16.49 6.18
C PHE A 272 -6.95 -17.97 5.78
N PRO A 273 -7.98 -18.84 5.89
CA PRO A 273 -9.37 -18.55 6.23
C PRO A 273 -9.59 -18.12 7.69
N ASP A 274 -10.55 -17.21 7.89
CA ASP A 274 -10.96 -16.72 9.21
C ASP A 274 -12.48 -16.55 9.30
N PHE A 275 -13.08 -17.22 10.29
CA PHE A 275 -14.51 -17.29 10.49
C PHE A 275 -15.05 -16.14 11.34
N ALA A 276 -14.18 -15.33 11.94
CA ALA A 276 -14.55 -14.21 12.80
C ALA A 276 -15.32 -13.11 12.04
N ILE A 277 -15.95 -12.23 12.83
CA ILE A 277 -16.61 -11.04 12.29
C ILE A 277 -15.60 -10.00 11.79
N ASP A 278 -14.42 -9.92 12.40
CA ASP A 278 -13.40 -8.93 12.05
C ASP A 278 -12.03 -9.56 11.84
N GLY A 279 -11.28 -9.03 10.88
CA GLY A 279 -9.96 -9.53 10.50
C GLY A 279 -8.87 -8.83 11.29
N LYS A 280 -7.87 -9.59 11.72
CA LYS A 280 -6.70 -9.05 12.41
C LYS A 280 -5.63 -8.63 11.39
N LEU A 281 -5.29 -7.34 11.38
CA LEU A 281 -4.27 -6.77 10.50
C LEU A 281 -2.87 -6.96 11.07
N ARG A 282 -1.90 -7.14 10.17
CA ARG A 282 -0.49 -7.30 10.48
C ARG A 282 0.35 -6.52 9.47
N CYS A 283 1.60 -6.26 9.81
CA CYS A 283 2.61 -5.74 8.89
C CYS A 283 3.97 -6.16 9.45
N ASP A 284 4.79 -6.84 8.65
CA ASP A 284 6.08 -7.42 9.06
C ASP A 284 6.00 -8.28 10.35
N GLY A 285 4.91 -9.03 10.51
CA GLY A 285 4.67 -9.85 11.71
C GLY A 285 4.26 -9.08 12.97
N TYR A 286 4.12 -7.74 12.90
CA TYR A 286 3.59 -6.92 13.99
C TYR A 286 2.07 -6.80 13.92
N ASP A 287 1.44 -6.70 15.09
CA ASP A 287 -0.01 -6.60 15.26
C ASP A 287 -0.49 -5.15 15.04
N TYR A 288 -1.38 -4.95 14.05
CA TYR A 288 -2.03 -3.67 13.75
C TYR A 288 -3.46 -3.59 14.32
N GLY A 289 -3.88 -4.60 15.10
CA GLY A 289 -5.22 -4.68 15.66
C GLY A 289 -6.25 -5.21 14.67
N TYR A 290 -7.53 -4.99 14.98
CA TYR A 290 -8.64 -5.41 14.14
C TYR A 290 -8.97 -4.37 13.08
N PHE A 291 -9.40 -4.83 11.91
CA PHE A 291 -9.65 -3.97 10.75
C PHE A 291 -10.66 -2.85 11.03
N VAL A 292 -11.76 -3.10 11.76
CA VAL A 292 -12.71 -2.03 12.08
C VAL A 292 -12.12 -1.02 13.06
N ASP A 293 -11.28 -1.44 14.01
CA ASP A 293 -10.59 -0.51 14.90
C ASP A 293 -9.52 0.31 14.17
N TYR A 294 -8.81 -0.29 13.22
CA TYR A 294 -7.91 0.43 12.32
C TYR A 294 -8.67 1.48 11.51
N LEU A 295 -9.82 1.15 10.91
CA LEU A 295 -10.66 2.13 10.23
C LEU A 295 -11.05 3.27 11.17
N ARG A 296 -11.52 2.98 12.40
CA ARG A 296 -11.87 4.01 13.38
C ARG A 296 -10.71 4.97 13.64
N GLU A 297 -9.50 4.44 13.80
CA GLU A 297 -8.29 5.26 13.95
C GLU A 297 -8.02 6.10 12.69
N CYS A 298 -8.15 5.54 11.50
CA CYS A 298 -8.03 6.32 10.26
C CYS A 298 -9.01 7.50 10.23
N PHE A 299 -10.27 7.30 10.58
CA PHE A 299 -11.26 8.40 10.59
C PHE A 299 -11.03 9.41 11.72
N GLU A 300 -10.51 8.99 12.88
CA GLU A 300 -10.11 9.90 13.96
C GLU A 300 -9.00 10.86 13.51
N TRP A 301 -8.18 10.45 12.53
CA TRP A 301 -7.11 11.24 11.95
C TRP A 301 -7.39 11.68 10.50
N GLY A 302 -8.67 11.76 10.10
CA GLY A 302 -9.08 12.32 8.81
C GLY A 302 -8.58 11.55 7.58
N GLY A 303 -8.25 10.27 7.74
CA GLY A 303 -7.68 9.40 6.72
C GLY A 303 -6.16 9.24 6.79
N PHE A 304 -5.50 9.79 7.83
CA PHE A 304 -4.03 9.79 7.98
C PHE A 304 -3.61 9.35 9.40
N PRO A 305 -3.84 8.07 9.77
CA PRO A 305 -3.55 7.55 11.11
C PRO A 305 -2.14 7.86 11.63
N GLY A 306 -1.13 7.92 10.76
CA GLY A 306 0.24 8.21 11.17
C GLY A 306 0.45 9.64 11.73
N LEU A 307 -0.47 10.57 11.47
CA LEU A 307 -0.44 11.91 12.08
C LEU A 307 -0.61 11.89 13.60
N LYS A 308 -1.06 10.78 14.20
CA LYS A 308 -1.13 10.58 15.65
C LYS A 308 0.21 10.73 16.35
N ASP A 309 1.28 10.37 15.65
CA ASP A 309 2.65 10.43 16.16
C ASP A 309 3.29 11.81 15.92
N SER A 310 2.56 12.73 15.27
CA SER A 310 3.03 14.09 15.05
C SER A 310 3.08 14.91 16.33
N LYS A 311 4.23 15.55 16.57
CA LYS A 311 4.40 16.54 17.64
C LYS A 311 3.57 17.81 17.40
N LYS A 312 3.20 18.09 16.15
CA LYS A 312 2.46 19.29 15.73
C LYS A 312 1.48 18.91 14.62
N PRO A 313 0.42 18.14 14.94
CA PRO A 313 -0.55 17.74 13.94
C PRO A 313 -1.31 18.97 13.40
N PRO A 314 -1.79 18.92 12.15
CA PRO A 314 -2.52 20.01 11.52
C PRO A 314 -3.97 20.09 12.06
N LEU A 315 -4.12 20.55 13.31
CA LEU A 315 -5.37 20.48 14.06
C LEU A 315 -6.58 21.11 13.37
N LYS A 316 -6.37 22.19 12.60
CA LYS A 316 -7.48 22.87 11.89
C LYS A 316 -8.00 22.02 10.73
N GLU A 317 -7.08 21.42 9.97
CA GLU A 317 -7.40 20.52 8.87
C GLU A 317 -8.05 19.25 9.42
N LEU A 318 -7.52 18.68 10.51
CA LEU A 318 -8.10 17.52 11.17
C LEU A 318 -9.51 17.80 11.70
N GLU A 319 -9.73 18.92 12.42
CA GLU A 319 -11.05 19.30 12.89
C GLU A 319 -12.04 19.44 11.73
N PHE A 320 -11.63 20.02 10.60
CA PHE A 320 -12.47 20.12 9.41
C PHE A 320 -12.77 18.74 8.81
N LEU A 321 -11.76 17.86 8.70
CA LEU A 321 -11.89 16.52 8.12
C LEU A 321 -12.78 15.61 8.96
N THR A 322 -12.67 15.65 10.29
CA THR A 322 -13.33 14.70 11.20
C THR A 322 -14.68 15.17 11.74
N LYS A 323 -15.03 16.43 11.49
CA LYS A 323 -16.29 17.02 11.96
C LYS A 323 -17.52 16.23 11.50
N ASP A 324 -18.39 15.87 12.43
CA ASP A 324 -19.70 15.25 12.17
C ASP A 324 -19.63 13.96 11.32
N LEU A 325 -18.50 13.22 11.37
CA LEU A 325 -18.44 11.88 10.78
C LEU A 325 -19.37 10.93 11.54
N LEU A 326 -19.99 10.00 10.82
CA LEU A 326 -20.88 9.01 11.40
C LEU A 326 -20.09 8.07 12.33
N PRO A 327 -20.54 7.84 13.56
CA PRO A 327 -19.93 6.84 14.43
C PRO A 327 -20.28 5.43 13.94
N PHE A 328 -19.35 4.49 14.13
CA PHE A 328 -19.49 3.10 13.72
C PHE A 328 -18.63 2.14 14.58
#